data_AF-A0A938ZYL7-F1
#
_entry.id   AF-A0A938ZYL7-F1
#
_cell.length_a   1.000
_cell.length_b   1.000
_cell.length_c   1.000
_cell.angle_alpha   90.00
_cell.angle_beta   90.00
_cell.angle_gamma   90.00
#
_symmetry.space_group_name_H-M   'P 1'
#
loop_
_entity.id
_entity.type
_entity.pdbx_description
1 polymer ?
#
loop_
_entity_poly.entity_id
_entity_poly.type
_entity_poly.pdbx_seq_one_letter_code
_entity_poly.pdbx_strand_id
1 'polypeptide(L)' 'MTLTFNSDIYSQLLSQHQPRIIKTEEENEKFLETVEKLLSRSNLTPEEDDLLELLVKLIEDFEDTALASIMRYTRLKYK' A
#
# COMPACT_ATOMS: atom_id res chain seq x y z
N MET A 1 22.89 -1.94 17.69
CA MET A 1 22.27 -0.66 18.11
C MET A 1 20.78 -0.93 18.17
N THR A 2 20.14 -0.76 19.32
CA THR A 2 18.73 -1.13 19.54
C THR A 2 17.83 -0.16 18.77
N LEU A 3 17.35 -0.62 17.61
CA LEU A 3 16.35 0.02 16.74
C LEU A 3 15.02 0.09 17.49
N THR A 4 14.84 1.11 18.32
CA THR A 4 13.56 1.35 18.98
C THR A 4 12.61 1.98 17.98
N PHE A 5 11.67 1.18 17.48
CA PHE A 5 10.53 1.64 16.71
C PHE A 5 9.86 2.82 17.44
N ASN A 6 9.75 3.96 16.76
CA ASN A 6 9.19 5.16 17.33
C ASN A 6 7.73 5.34 16.88
N SER A 7 6.81 5.10 17.82
CA SER A 7 5.38 5.20 17.57
C SER A 7 4.92 6.62 17.16
N ASP A 8 5.59 7.68 17.64
CA ASP A 8 5.24 9.06 17.26
C ASP A 8 5.63 9.35 15.81
N ILE A 9 6.80 8.88 15.37
CA ILE A 9 7.24 8.98 13.97
C ILE A 9 6.29 8.20 13.07
N TYR A 10 5.94 6.97 13.46
CA TYR A 10 5.00 6.15 12.70
C TYR A 10 3.60 6.80 12.64
N SER A 11 3.12 7.38 13.74
CA SER A 11 1.84 8.09 13.77
C SER A 11 1.84 9.30 12.84
N GLN A 12 2.96 10.02 12.74
CA GLN A 12 3.11 11.14 11.81
C GLN A 12 3.08 10.64 10.36
N LEU A 13 3.81 9.57 10.05
CA LEU A 13 3.80 8.93 8.72
C LEU A 13 2.38 8.49 8.31
N LEU A 14 1.66 7.82 9.21
CA LEU A 14 0.26 7.43 8.97
C LEU A 14 -0.64 8.65 8.77
N SER A 15 -0.43 9.74 9.50
CA SER A 15 -1.20 10.97 9.33
C SER A 15 -0.91 11.68 8.00
N GLN A 16 0.32 11.55 7.49
CA GLN A 16 0.72 12.12 6.20
C GLN A 16 0.15 11.32 5.03
N HIS A 17 0.28 10.00 5.06
CA HIS A 17 -0.10 9.13 3.94
C HIS A 17 -1.56 8.66 4.01
N GLN A 18 -2.19 8.71 5.20
CA GLN A 18 -3.56 8.30 5.47
C GLN A 18 -3.93 6.97 4.78
N PRO A 19 -3.14 5.90 5.00
CA PRO A 19 -3.38 4.61 4.38
C PRO A 19 -4.77 4.09 4.75
N ARG A 20 -5.52 3.65 3.74
CA ARG A 20 -6.87 3.12 3.88
C ARG A 20 -7.11 2.06 2.82
N ILE A 21 -8.16 1.26 3.01
CA ILE A 21 -8.61 0.30 1.99
C ILE A 21 -8.85 1.07 0.68
N ILE A 22 -8.11 0.67 -0.36
CA ILE A 22 -8.14 1.27 -1.69
C ILE A 22 -9.44 0.85 -2.36
N LYS A 23 -10.16 1.81 -2.95
CA LYS A 23 -11.43 1.55 -3.65
C LYS A 23 -11.41 2.01 -5.10
N THR A 24 -10.49 2.91 -5.45
CA THR A 24 -10.37 3.47 -6.79
C THR A 24 -8.94 3.35 -7.31
N GLU A 25 -8.81 3.39 -8.64
CA GLU A 25 -7.51 3.37 -9.31
C GLU A 25 -6.67 4.60 -8.91
N GLU A 26 -7.28 5.78 -8.79
CA GLU A 26 -6.59 6.99 -8.32
C GLU A 26 -6.01 6.87 -6.91
N GLU A 27 -6.65 6.09 -6.03
CA GLU A 27 -6.12 5.80 -4.69
C GLU A 27 -4.94 4.82 -4.78
N ASN A 28 -5.06 3.81 -5.65
CA ASN A 28 -3.99 2.85 -5.92
C ASN A 28 -2.74 3.56 -6.45
N GLU A 29 -2.88 4.40 -7.46
CA GLU A 29 -1.78 5.16 -8.08
C GLU A 29 -1.04 6.04 -7.05
N LYS A 30 -1.76 6.69 -6.13
CA LYS A 30 -1.15 7.51 -5.07
C LYS A 30 -0.30 6.70 -4.10
N PHE A 31 -0.78 5.53 -3.71
CA PHE A 31 -0.02 4.64 -2.83
C PHE A 31 1.15 3.99 -3.57
N LEU A 32 0.97 3.65 -4.84
CA LEU A 32 2.03 3.12 -5.70
C LEU A 32 3.18 4.12 -5.85
N GLU A 33 2.87 5.39 -6.13
CA GLU A 33 3.88 6.47 -6.18
C GLU A 33 4.63 6.62 -4.85
N THR A 34 3.92 6.48 -3.72
CA THR A 34 4.53 6.53 -2.39
C THR A 34 5.48 5.36 -2.16
N VAL A 35 5.05 4.15 -2.51
CA VAL A 35 5.86 2.92 -2.44
C VAL A 35 7.11 3.05 -3.30
N GLU A 36 6.99 3.52 -4.54
CA GLU A 36 8.14 3.75 -5.43
C GLU A 36 9.13 4.76 -4.85
N LYS A 37 8.64 5.86 -4.26
CA LYS A 37 9.48 6.86 -3.58
C LYS A 37 10.23 6.24 -2.39
N LEU A 38 9.58 5.40 -1.60
CA LEU A 38 10.22 4.72 -0.46
C LEU A 38 11.26 3.70 -0.95
N LEU A 39 10.92 2.85 -1.93
CA LEU A 39 11.83 1.86 -2.51
C LEU A 39 13.05 2.48 -3.20
N SER A 40 12.92 3.71 -3.72
CA SER A 40 14.04 4.44 -4.32
C SER A 40 15.10 4.87 -3.30
N ARG A 41 14.78 4.85 -1.99
CA ARG A 41 15.68 5.27 -0.91
C ARG A 41 16.45 4.06 -0.36
N SER A 42 17.77 4.19 -0.27
CA SER A 42 18.63 3.09 0.18
C SER A 42 18.64 2.86 1.70
N ASN A 43 18.15 3.82 2.48
CA ASN A 43 18.12 3.75 3.95
C ASN A 43 16.72 4.16 4.44
N LEU A 44 15.86 3.17 4.63
CA LEU A 44 14.55 3.33 5.26
C LEU A 44 14.70 3.25 6.77
N THR A 45 13.95 4.09 7.49
CA THR A 45 13.79 3.89 8.93
C THR A 45 12.87 2.70 9.19
N PRO A 46 12.90 2.09 10.39
CA PRO A 46 11.97 1.01 10.76
C PRO A 46 10.50 1.39 10.55
N GLU A 47 10.15 2.66 10.77
CA GLU A 47 8.78 3.16 10.61
C GLU A 47 8.40 3.34 9.13
N GLU A 48 9.36 3.75 8.29
CA GLU A 48 9.16 3.83 6.84
C GLU A 48 9.03 2.44 6.20
N ASP A 49 9.76 1.45 6.73
CA ASP A 49 9.69 0.05 6.31
C ASP A 49 8.32 -0.58 6.67
N ASP A 50 7.83 -0.33 7.90
CA ASP A 50 6.48 -0.77 8.33
C ASP A 50 5.36 -0.11 7.49
N LEU A 51 5.49 1.20 7.21
CA LEU A 51 4.56 1.91 6.33
C LEU A 51 4.59 1.32 4.91
N LEU A 52 5.79 1.06 4.38
CA LEU A 52 5.97 0.44 3.07
C LEU A 52 5.27 -0.92 3.00
N GLU A 53 5.47 -1.78 4.00
CA GLU A 53 4.80 -3.08 4.08
C GLU A 53 3.26 -2.93 4.09
N LEU A 54 2.75 -1.98 4.89
CA LEU A 54 1.32 -1.68 4.95
C LEU A 54 0.76 -1.24 3.58
N LEU A 55 1.44 -0.31 2.91
CA LEU A 55 0.99 0.19 1.61
C LEU A 55 1.03 -0.90 0.54
N VAL A 56 2.07 -1.73 0.51
CA VAL A 56 2.17 -2.86 -0.42
C VAL A 56 1.00 -3.83 -0.21
N LYS A 57 0.69 -4.21 1.04
CA LYS A 57 -0.45 -5.10 1.33
C LYS A 57 -1.79 -4.52 0.89
N LEU A 58 -2.00 -3.20 1.03
CA LEU A 58 -3.22 -2.54 0.59
C LEU A 58 -3.36 -2.53 -0.94
N ILE A 59 -2.25 -2.34 -1.65
CA ILE A 59 -2.20 -2.39 -3.12
C ILE A 59 -2.49 -3.82 -3.60
N GLU A 60 -1.82 -4.82 -3.03
CA GLU A 60 -2.04 -6.24 -3.39
C GLU A 60 -3.50 -6.67 -3.17
N ASP A 61 -4.12 -6.28 -2.06
CA ASP A 61 -5.54 -6.57 -1.77
C ASP A 61 -6.49 -5.95 -2.81
N PHE A 62 -6.21 -4.72 -3.24
CA PHE A 62 -6.97 -4.04 -4.28
C PHE A 62 -6.82 -4.72 -5.63
N GLU A 63 -5.60 -5.06 -6.03
CA GLU A 63 -5.32 -5.72 -7.30
C GLU A 63 -5.91 -7.13 -7.37
N ASP A 64 -5.84 -7.92 -6.29
CA ASP A 64 -6.47 -9.23 -6.22
C ASP A 64 -8.00 -9.13 -6.38
N THR A 65 -8.60 -8.14 -5.70
CA THR A 65 -10.04 -7.87 -5.81
C THR A 65 -10.43 -7.45 -7.23
N ALA A 66 -9.64 -6.58 -7.86
CA ALA A 66 -9.86 -6.13 -9.24
C ALA A 66 -9.75 -7.29 -10.23
N LEU A 67 -8.71 -8.12 -10.12
CA LEU A 67 -8.50 -9.32 -10.93
C LEU A 67 -9.66 -10.32 -10.75
N ALA A 68 -10.07 -10.57 -9.50
CA ALA A 68 -11.18 -11.45 -9.17
C ALA A 68 -12.51 -10.93 -9.73
N SER A 69 -12.71 -9.61 -9.81
CA SER A 69 -13.89 -8.99 -10.43
C SER A 69 -13.92 -9.23 -11.95
N ILE A 70 -12.79 -9.03 -12.63
CA ILE A 70 -12.65 -9.26 -14.08
C ILE A 70 -12.86 -10.74 -14.43
N MET A 71 -12.28 -11.66 -13.66
CA MET A 71 -12.47 -13.10 -13.87
C MET A 71 -13.93 -13.53 -13.67
N ARG A 72 -14.61 -12.98 -12.66
CA ARG A 72 -16.06 -13.23 -12.43
C ARG A 72 -16.91 -12.70 -13.57
N TYR A 73 -16.65 -11.47 -14.05
CA TYR A 73 -17.36 -10.90 -15.21
C TYR A 73 -17.18 -11.74 -16.47
N THR A 74 -15.94 -12.13 -16.77
CA THR A 74 -15.61 -12.95 -17.94
C THR A 74 -16.33 -14.30 -17.87
N ARG A 75 -16.31 -14.96 -16.70
CA ARG A 75 -17.00 -16.24 -16.50
C ARG A 75 -18.52 -16.13 -16.67
N LEU A 76 -19.15 -15.03 -16.28
CA LEU A 76 -20.59 -14.83 -16.41
C LEU A 76 -21.02 -14.47 -17.84
N LYS A 77 -20.21 -13.73 -18.60
CA LYS A 77 -20.55 -13.26 -19.96
C LYS A 77 -20.48 -14.35 -21.02
N TYR A 78 -19.63 -15.36 -20.81
CA TYR A 78 -19.39 -16.45 -21.77
C TYR A 78 -19.96 -17.80 -21.28
N LYS A 79 -20.98 -17.77 -20.41
CA LYS A 79 -21.75 -18.94 -19.97
C LYS A 79 -23.14 -18.89 -20.58
#